data_AF-A0A7X7MRF4-F1
#
_entry.id   AF-A0A7X7MRF4-F1
#
_cell.length_a   1.000
_cell.length_b   1.000
_cell.length_c   1.000
_cell.angle_alpha   90.00
_cell.angle_beta   90.00
_cell.angle_gamma   90.00
#
_symmetry.space_group_name_H-M   'P 1'
#
loop_
_entity.id
_entity.type
_entity.pdbx_description
1 polymer ?
#
loop_
_entity_poly.entity_id
_entity_poly.type
_entity_poly.pdbx_seq_one_letter_code
_entity_poly.pdbx_strand_id
1 'polypeptide(L)'
;MLTSEEIKKAARAFGADLEGIGSVDRFEGTPPERDPRFIAPRARSIIGLGFRVLRGSLRGVEEGTHEVRFDAETIEIVREVLEAAYPQVRFGYNPSLCGAACQRACLSHLEAKGILTRTFTNAFRP
;
A
#
# COMPACT_ATOMS: atom_id res chain seq x y z
N MET A 1 21.52 -12.58 -13.94
CA MET A 1 20.22 -11.96 -14.27
C MET A 1 19.23 -12.40 -13.20
N LEU A 2 18.51 -11.49 -12.56
CA LEU A 2 17.57 -11.85 -11.49
C LEU A 2 16.38 -12.62 -12.08
N THR A 3 16.05 -13.76 -11.48
CA THR A 3 14.89 -14.57 -11.86
C THR A 3 13.64 -14.15 -11.10
N SER A 4 12.46 -14.49 -11.65
CA SER A 4 11.18 -14.30 -10.95
C SER A 4 11.15 -15.03 -9.61
N GLU A 5 11.79 -16.20 -9.49
CA GLU A 5 11.83 -16.97 -8.25
C GLU A 5 12.65 -16.24 -7.17
N GLU A 6 13.85 -15.75 -7.52
CA GLU A 6 14.69 -14.98 -6.60
C GLU A 6 13.99 -13.71 -6.11
N ILE A 7 13.30 -13.00 -7.02
CA ILE A 7 12.55 -11.78 -6.67
C ILE A 7 11.42 -12.10 -5.68
N LYS A 8 10.64 -13.16 -5.93
CA LYS A 8 9.53 -13.54 -5.05
C LYS A 8 10.03 -14.00 -3.67
N LYS A 9 11.11 -14.78 -3.64
CA LYS A 9 11.79 -15.20 -2.41
C LYS A 9 12.25 -13.99 -1.61
N ALA A 10 12.89 -13.02 -2.26
CA ALA A 10 13.32 -11.78 -1.62
C ALA A 10 12.12 -10.96 -1.10
N ALA A 11 11.07 -10.79 -1.90
CA ALA A 11 9.86 -10.05 -1.50
C ALA A 11 9.25 -10.61 -0.21
N ARG A 12 9.08 -11.93 -0.12
CA ARG A 12 8.59 -12.59 1.11
C ARG A 12 9.53 -12.40 2.29
N ALA A 13 10.84 -12.51 2.07
CA ALA A 13 11.86 -12.30 3.10
C ALA A 13 11.82 -10.87 3.66
N PHE A 14 11.54 -9.88 2.80
CA PHE A 14 11.37 -8.47 3.18
C PHE A 14 9.97 -8.12 3.70
N GLY A 15 9.09 -9.11 3.83
CA GLY A 15 7.79 -8.92 4.46
C GLY A 15 6.65 -8.53 3.52
N ALA A 16 6.74 -8.86 2.23
CA ALA A 16 5.53 -8.95 1.42
C ALA A 16 4.67 -10.12 1.90
N ASP A 17 3.37 -9.88 2.08
CA ASP A 17 2.38 -10.93 2.39
C ASP A 17 1.89 -11.63 1.12
N LEU A 18 1.89 -10.88 0.01
CA LEU A 18 1.61 -11.35 -1.33
C LEU A 18 2.60 -10.71 -2.30
N GLU A 19 2.97 -11.45 -3.33
CA GLU A 19 3.82 -10.96 -4.39
C GLU A 19 3.39 -11.54 -5.75
N GLY A 20 3.56 -10.73 -6.79
CA GLY A 20 3.23 -11.11 -8.16
C GLY A 20 4.11 -10.40 -9.17
N ILE A 21 4.32 -11.03 -10.32
CA ILE A 21 5.01 -10.42 -11.46
C ILE A 21 4.11 -10.57 -12.67
N GLY A 22 3.77 -9.47 -13.33
CA GLY A 22 2.90 -9.44 -14.50
C GLY A 22 3.50 -8.64 -15.65
N SER A 23 3.00 -8.85 -16.87
CA SER A 23 3.37 -8.02 -18.03
C SER A 23 2.83 -6.60 -17.87
N VAL A 24 3.59 -5.63 -18.38
CA VAL A 24 3.20 -4.21 -18.48
C VAL A 24 1.98 -4.02 -19.40
N ASP A 25 1.71 -4.94 -20.32
CA ASP A 25 0.59 -4.88 -21.26
C ASP A 25 -0.78 -4.87 -20.55
N ARG A 26 -0.84 -5.27 -19.27
CA ARG A 26 -2.05 -5.15 -18.44
C ARG A 26 -2.53 -3.71 -18.24
N PHE A 27 -1.71 -2.73 -18.57
CA PHE A 27 -2.03 -1.29 -18.48
C PHE A 27 -2.53 -0.72 -19.81
N GLU A 28 -2.76 -1.55 -20.84
CA GLU A 28 -3.40 -1.10 -22.08
C GLU A 28 -4.79 -0.48 -21.81
N GLY A 29 -5.05 0.65 -22.48
CA GLY A 29 -6.29 1.42 -22.29
C GLY A 29 -6.31 2.31 -21.05
N THR A 30 -5.28 2.30 -20.20
CA THR A 30 -5.18 3.25 -19.08
C THR A 30 -4.75 4.65 -19.57
N PRO A 31 -5.18 5.74 -18.89
CA PRO A 31 -4.68 7.08 -19.20
C PRO A 31 -3.15 7.16 -19.09
N PRO A 32 -2.46 8.00 -19.89
CA PRO A 32 -1.00 8.11 -19.86
C PRO A 32 -0.41 8.38 -18.46
N GLU A 33 -1.13 9.18 -17.66
CA GLU A 33 -0.81 9.52 -16.26
C GLU A 33 -0.71 8.29 -15.34
N ARG A 34 -1.34 7.18 -15.72
CA ARG A 34 -1.48 5.94 -14.94
C ARG A 34 -0.78 4.74 -15.60
N ASP A 35 -0.18 4.95 -16.76
CA ASP A 35 0.50 3.89 -17.50
C ASP A 35 2.00 3.90 -17.18
N PRO A 36 2.52 2.83 -16.54
CA PRO A 36 3.91 2.77 -16.11
C PRO A 36 4.92 2.85 -17.27
N ARG A 37 4.49 2.61 -18.52
CA ARG A 37 5.35 2.77 -19.71
C ARG A 37 5.78 4.22 -19.92
N PHE A 38 5.04 5.20 -19.41
CA PHE A 38 5.42 6.61 -19.48
C PHE A 38 6.42 7.00 -18.39
N ILE A 39 6.50 6.24 -17.30
CA ILE A 39 7.48 6.44 -16.22
C ILE A 39 8.79 5.70 -16.52
N ALA A 40 8.68 4.44 -16.96
CA ALA A 40 9.81 3.57 -17.27
C ALA A 40 9.59 2.88 -18.63
N PRO A 41 9.90 3.54 -19.76
CA PRO A 41 9.56 3.05 -21.11
C PRO A 41 10.18 1.70 -21.49
N ARG A 42 11.26 1.30 -20.82
CA ARG A 42 11.94 0.02 -21.05
C ARG A 42 11.42 -1.12 -20.17
N ALA A 43 10.52 -0.84 -19.22
CA ALA A 43 9.96 -1.86 -18.34
C ALA A 43 9.12 -2.85 -19.15
N ARG A 44 9.33 -4.15 -18.91
CA ARG A 44 8.52 -5.23 -19.52
C ARG A 44 7.66 -5.97 -18.52
N SER A 45 7.90 -5.75 -17.23
CA SER A 45 7.19 -6.42 -16.15
C SER A 45 6.94 -5.44 -15.00
N ILE A 46 5.91 -5.77 -14.23
CA ILE A 46 5.48 -5.07 -13.03
C ILE A 46 5.56 -6.04 -11.87
N ILE A 47 6.23 -5.63 -10.79
CA ILE A 47 6.28 -6.38 -9.54
C ILE A 47 5.24 -5.78 -8.60
N GLY A 48 4.21 -6.55 -8.28
CA GLY A 48 3.18 -6.18 -7.31
C GLY A 48 3.50 -6.77 -5.95
N LEU A 49 3.41 -5.96 -4.89
CA LEU A 49 3.58 -6.37 -3.50
C LEU A 49 2.32 -6.05 -2.71
N GLY A 50 1.82 -7.02 -1.95
CA GLY A 50 0.69 -6.87 -1.04
C GLY A 50 1.14 -6.93 0.41
N PHE A 51 0.60 -6.03 1.23
CA PHE A 51 0.88 -5.96 2.67
C PHE A 51 -0.43 -5.93 3.44
N ARG A 52 -0.51 -6.75 4.49
CA ARG A 52 -1.68 -6.81 5.36
C ARG A 52 -1.81 -5.55 6.20
N VAL A 53 -3.04 -5.09 6.33
CA VAL A 53 -3.46 -4.05 7.27
C VAL A 53 -4.36 -4.67 8.34
N LEU A 54 -4.42 -4.05 9.51
CA LEU A 54 -5.31 -4.48 10.59
C LEU A 54 -6.77 -4.36 10.14
N ARG A 55 -7.52 -5.47 10.08
CA ARG A 55 -8.92 -5.41 9.63
C ARG A 55 -9.77 -4.43 10.43
N GLY A 56 -9.52 -4.31 11.73
CA GLY A 56 -10.20 -3.37 12.61
C GLY A 56 -10.01 -1.90 12.23
N SER A 57 -8.93 -1.54 11.52
CA SER A 57 -8.69 -0.14 11.12
C SER A 57 -9.70 0.36 10.08
N LEU A 58 -10.39 -0.54 9.38
CA LEU A 58 -11.41 -0.17 8.38
C LEU A 58 -12.82 -0.13 8.98
N ARG A 59 -13.02 -0.67 10.19
CA ARG A 59 -14.34 -0.86 10.79
C ARG A 59 -15.07 0.47 11.01
N GLY A 60 -14.38 1.51 11.47
CA GLY A 60 -15.00 2.83 11.67
C GLY A 60 -15.49 3.47 10.36
N VAL A 61 -14.78 3.24 9.26
CA VAL A 61 -15.19 3.71 7.94
C VAL A 61 -16.44 2.96 7.47
N GLU A 62 -16.41 1.63 7.55
CA GLU A 62 -17.51 0.77 7.10
C GLU A 62 -18.78 0.92 7.94
N GLU A 63 -18.65 1.14 9.26
CA GLU A 63 -19.78 1.35 10.17
C GLU A 63 -20.23 2.81 10.24
N GLY A 64 -19.54 3.74 9.56
CA GLY A 64 -19.85 5.18 9.63
C GLY A 64 -19.58 5.81 11.01
N THR A 65 -18.78 5.17 11.85
CA THR A 65 -18.44 5.63 13.21
C THR A 65 -17.09 6.35 13.30
N HIS A 66 -16.41 6.53 12.16
CA HIS A 66 -15.16 7.28 12.09
C HIS A 66 -15.41 8.79 12.26
N GLU A 67 -14.59 9.42 13.10
CA GLU A 67 -14.55 10.88 13.18
C GLU A 67 -13.84 11.42 11.94
N VAL A 68 -14.61 12.08 11.09
CA VAL A 68 -14.08 12.78 9.93
C VAL A 68 -13.47 14.09 10.42
N ARG A 69 -12.15 14.26 10.27
CA ARG A 69 -11.45 15.49 10.69
C ARG A 69 -11.85 16.72 9.88
N PHE A 70 -12.21 16.53 8.61
CA PHE A 70 -12.66 17.56 7.68
C PHE A 70 -13.79 17.00 6.82
N ASP A 71 -14.97 17.60 6.89
CA ASP A 71 -16.07 17.26 5.97
C ASP A 71 -15.74 17.69 4.52
N ALA A 72 -16.57 17.26 3.59
CA ALA A 72 -16.35 17.52 2.17
C ALA A 72 -16.28 19.03 1.86
N GLU A 73 -17.11 19.85 2.52
CA GLU A 73 -17.12 21.30 2.34
C GLU A 73 -15.83 21.94 2.86
N THR A 74 -15.36 21.51 4.03
CA THR A 74 -14.10 21.99 4.61
C THR A 74 -12.90 21.63 3.73
N ILE A 75 -12.92 20.44 3.10
CA ILE A 75 -11.86 20.02 2.17
C ILE A 75 -11.79 20.97 0.95
N GLU A 76 -12.91 21.47 0.44
CA GLU A 76 -12.90 22.44 -0.66
C GLU A 76 -12.22 23.75 -0.27
N ILE A 77 -12.48 24.24 0.95
CA ILE A 77 -11.88 25.49 1.45
C ILE A 77 -10.35 25.40 1.49
N VAL A 78 -9.82 24.24 1.88
CA VAL A 78 -8.37 24.05 2.04
C VAL A 78 -7.70 23.41 0.81
N ARG A 79 -8.45 23.11 -0.25
CA ARG A 79 -7.96 22.38 -1.43
C ARG A 79 -6.71 23.01 -2.04
N GLU A 80 -6.73 24.32 -2.29
CA GLU A 80 -5.59 25.02 -2.90
C GLU A 80 -4.35 24.93 -2.02
N VAL A 81 -4.50 25.10 -0.71
CA VAL A 81 -3.41 24.99 0.26
C VAL A 81 -2.87 23.57 0.31
N LEU A 82 -3.75 22.56 0.30
CA LEU A 82 -3.35 21.15 0.30
C LEU A 82 -2.61 20.77 -0.98
N GLU A 83 -3.09 21.21 -2.15
CA GLU A 83 -2.42 20.95 -3.43
C GLU A 83 -1.07 21.65 -3.54
N ALA A 84 -0.96 22.88 -3.02
CA ALA A 84 0.30 23.63 -3.02
C ALA A 84 1.32 23.07 -2.00
N ALA A 85 0.87 22.73 -0.79
CA ALA A 85 1.74 22.23 0.27
C ALA A 85 2.12 20.75 0.08
N TYR A 86 1.24 19.96 -0.55
CA TYR A 86 1.45 18.54 -0.79
C TYR A 86 1.17 18.18 -2.25
N PRO A 87 2.01 18.64 -3.19
CA PRO A 87 1.84 18.36 -4.63
C PRO A 87 1.85 16.86 -4.94
N GLN A 88 2.51 16.06 -4.11
CA GLN A 88 2.53 14.59 -4.17
C GLN A 88 1.16 13.91 -3.97
N VAL A 89 0.17 14.59 -3.40
CA VAL A 89 -1.20 14.03 -3.22
C VAL A 89 -1.96 13.97 -4.54
N ARG A 90 -1.50 14.68 -5.59
CA ARG A 90 -2.04 14.58 -6.96
C ARG A 90 -2.00 13.17 -7.55
N PHE A 91 -1.07 12.33 -7.08
CA PHE A 91 -0.97 10.94 -7.51
C PHE A 91 -1.77 9.96 -6.63
N GLY A 92 -2.68 10.47 -5.79
CA GLY A 92 -3.75 9.69 -5.18
C GLY A 92 -3.44 9.06 -3.81
N TYR A 93 -2.29 9.33 -3.19
CA TYR A 93 -2.02 8.82 -1.85
C TYR A 93 -0.97 9.67 -1.12
N ASN A 94 -1.32 10.21 0.04
CA ASN A 94 -0.34 10.49 1.09
C ASN A 94 -0.31 9.24 1.99
N PRO A 95 0.63 8.28 1.79
CA PRO A 95 0.81 7.29 2.81
C PRO A 95 1.22 8.06 4.05
N SER A 96 0.47 7.86 5.12
CA SER A 96 1.13 7.76 6.41
C SER A 96 2.21 6.68 6.25
N LEU A 97 3.43 7.04 5.82
CA LEU A 97 4.59 6.13 5.80
C LEU A 97 4.81 5.54 7.20
N CYS A 98 4.38 6.30 8.21
CA CYS A 98 4.27 5.93 9.62
C CYS A 98 3.29 4.77 9.89
N GLY A 99 2.36 4.46 8.99
CA GLY A 99 1.36 3.43 9.17
C GLY A 99 1.90 2.03 8.95
N ALA A 100 2.65 1.78 7.87
CA ALA A 100 3.02 0.41 7.49
C ALA A 100 3.93 -0.28 8.52
N ALA A 101 4.98 0.40 8.99
CA ALA A 101 5.90 -0.16 9.98
C ALA A 101 5.23 -0.32 11.36
N CYS A 102 4.44 0.66 11.80
CA CYS A 102 3.71 0.59 13.06
C CYS A 102 2.61 -0.47 13.04
N GLN A 103 1.85 -0.59 11.94
CA GLN A 103 0.85 -1.64 11.76
C GLN A 103 1.50 -3.03 11.75
N ARG A 104 2.64 -3.19 11.06
CA ARG A 104 3.42 -4.44 11.08
C ARG A 104 3.87 -4.82 12.50
N ALA A 105 4.38 -3.86 13.28
CA ALA A 105 4.78 -4.09 14.67
C ALA A 105 3.59 -4.52 15.54
N CYS A 106 2.44 -3.85 15.42
CA CYS A 106 1.22 -4.24 16.12
C CYS A 106 0.76 -5.65 15.75
N LEU A 107 0.74 -5.97 14.44
CA LEU A 107 0.36 -7.31 13.98
C LEU A 107 1.32 -8.38 14.49
N SER A 108 2.63 -8.12 14.50
CA SER A 108 3.64 -9.04 15.04
C SER A 108 3.43 -9.31 16.54
N HIS A 109 3.09 -8.27 17.33
CA HIS A 109 2.75 -8.44 18.73
C HIS A 109 1.47 -9.27 18.95
N LEU A 110 0.44 -9.02 18.14
CA LEU A 110 -0.82 -9.79 18.20
C LEU A 110 -0.62 -11.24 17.78
N GLU A 111 0.28 -11.49 16.82
CA GLU A 111 0.70 -12.84 16.43
C GLU A 111 1.42 -13.55 17.58
N ALA A 112 2.39 -12.90 18.21
CA ALA A 112 3.12 -13.47 19.35
C ALA A 112 2.20 -13.82 20.53
N LYS A 113 1.06 -13.11 20.66
CA LYS A 113 0.01 -13.41 21.64
C LYS A 113 -0.97 -14.50 21.20
N GLY A 114 -0.87 -15.01 19.97
CA GLY A 114 -1.79 -16.01 19.44
C GLY A 114 -3.22 -15.49 19.17
N ILE A 115 -3.39 -14.18 19.03
CA ILE A 115 -4.73 -13.55 18.87
C ILE A 115 -5.12 -13.46 17.39
N LEU A 116 -4.16 -13.45 16.47
CA LEU A 116 -4.46 -13.39 15.04
C LEU A 116 -5.08 -14.70 14.55
N THR A 117 -6.19 -14.59 13.82
CA THR A 117 -6.81 -15.72 13.11
C THR A 117 -6.01 -16.18 11.89
N ARG A 118 -5.09 -15.34 11.40
CA ARG A 118 -4.16 -15.65 10.30
C ARG A 118 -2.76 -15.12 10.62
N THR A 119 -1.79 -16.02 10.64
CA THR A 119 -0.39 -15.73 10.95
C THR A 119 0.43 -15.34 9.71
N PHE A 120 1.59 -14.76 9.94
CA PHE A 120 2.60 -14.45 8.94
C PHE A 120 3.36 -15.69 8.52
N THR A 121 3.73 -15.71 7.23
CA THR A 121 4.65 -16.73 6.71
C THR A 121 6.05 -16.56 7.29
N ASN A 122 6.46 -15.30 7.50
CA ASN A 122 7.75 -14.93 8.07
C ASN A 122 7.54 -13.94 9.23
N ALA A 123 8.30 -14.12 10.30
CA ALA A 123 8.31 -13.17 11.42
C ALA A 123 8.73 -11.77 10.95
N PHE A 124 8.15 -10.74 11.54
CA PHE A 124 8.53 -9.35 11.29
C PHE A 124 9.70 -8.94 12.19
N ARG A 125 10.84 -8.53 11.60
CA ARG A 125 12.08 -8.18 12.33
C ARG A 125 12.52 -9.29 13.32
N PRO A 126 13.10 -10.40 12.81
CA PRO A 126 13.64 -11.46 13.67
C PRO A 126 14.76 -10.96 14.60
#